data_AF-B0N1V2-F1
#
_entry.id   AF-B0N1V2-F1
#
_cell.length_a   1.000
_cell.length_b   1.000
_cell.length_c   1.000
_cell.angle_alpha   90.00
_cell.angle_beta   90.00
_cell.angle_gamma   90.00
#
_symmetry.space_group_name_H-M   'P 1'
#
loop_
_entity.id
_entity.type
_entity.pdbx_description
1 polymer ?
#
loop_
_entity_poly.entity_id
_entity_poly.type
_entity_poly.pdbx_seq_one_letter_code
_entity_poly.pdbx_strand_id
1 'polypeptide(L)'
;MLKKLLTVGLALTMMFAVTACSSKDSDSDKPNDNNTSDNTKQERPFTESNGLIKYFTINDEKICLPETVGEYVKYLEKIGTKVELGDTGKSVDEAPKVDAGGISSMVAYLKVYLDDSDWQWFGIRYKNDTDKKQSVADCKVTQITLDYDTITEEENHYGIKTTVFITKDDQEIPMNGKTTSSNLLKWIGSPQQNTDGHWHYTDYQGYKYEFVTENQKGILTRLAITYPTN
;
A
#
# COMPACT_ATOMS: atom_id res chain seq x y z
N MET A 1 -9.09 -55.15 -0.61
CA MET A 1 -9.68 -54.96 0.73
C MET A 1 -9.40 -53.52 1.14
N LEU A 2 -10.18 -52.54 0.69
CA LEU A 2 -11.41 -51.98 1.28
C LEU A 2 -11.21 -51.25 2.63
N LYS A 3 -11.39 -49.91 2.59
CA LYS A 3 -11.80 -48.95 3.65
C LYS A 3 -10.71 -48.56 4.68
N LYS A 4 -10.50 -47.29 5.06
CA LYS A 4 -11.45 -46.18 5.29
C LYS A 4 -10.80 -44.81 5.03
N LEU A 5 -11.51 -43.93 4.31
CA LEU A 5 -11.41 -42.48 4.47
C LEU A 5 -12.13 -42.09 5.76
N LEU A 6 -11.60 -41.12 6.50
CA LEU A 6 -12.30 -40.40 7.56
C LEU A 6 -12.30 -38.91 7.21
N THR A 7 -13.43 -38.49 6.66
CA THR A 7 -13.83 -37.11 6.44
C THR A 7 -14.29 -36.51 7.77
N VAL A 8 -13.71 -35.36 8.17
CA VAL A 8 -14.28 -34.52 9.23
C VAL A 8 -14.83 -33.27 8.56
N GLY A 9 -16.14 -33.25 8.38
CA GLY A 9 -16.88 -32.04 8.00
C GLY A 9 -17.36 -31.36 9.28
N LEU A 10 -16.94 -30.11 9.49
CA LEU A 10 -17.49 -29.25 10.53
C LEU A 10 -18.31 -28.15 9.83
N ALA A 11 -19.61 -28.38 9.70
CA ALA A 11 -20.56 -27.35 9.29
C ALA A 11 -21.07 -26.65 10.55
N LEU A 12 -20.75 -25.36 10.69
CA LEU A 12 -21.27 -24.50 11.75
C LEU A 12 -22.45 -23.70 11.17
N THR A 13 -23.66 -24.15 11.45
CA THR A 13 -24.89 -23.42 11.14
C THR A 13 -25.14 -22.34 12.20
N MET A 14 -24.89 -21.08 11.86
CA MET A 14 -25.36 -19.94 12.65
C MET A 14 -26.88 -19.82 12.51
N MET A 15 -27.61 -20.06 13.61
CA MET A 15 -29.01 -19.69 13.73
C MET A 15 -29.09 -18.25 14.25
N PHE A 16 -29.59 -17.34 13.43
CA PHE A 16 -30.07 -16.04 13.92
C PHE A 16 -31.52 -16.22 14.39
N ALA A 17 -31.71 -16.25 15.71
CA ALA A 17 -33.01 -16.04 16.32
C ALA A 17 -33.29 -14.53 16.37
N VAL A 18 -34.18 -14.04 15.52
CA VAL A 18 -34.81 -12.72 15.67
C VAL A 18 -36.04 -12.88 16.56
N THR A 19 -35.96 -12.42 17.79
CA THR A 19 -37.14 -12.17 18.63
C THR A 19 -37.27 -10.68 18.84
N ALA A 20 -38.23 -10.09 18.13
CA ALA A 20 -38.77 -8.78 18.43
C ALA A 20 -39.63 -8.87 19.70
N CYS A 21 -39.35 -8.04 20.69
CA CYS A 21 -40.31 -7.69 21.73
C CYS A 21 -40.26 -6.17 21.94
N SER A 22 -41.40 -5.55 21.66
CA SER A 22 -41.66 -4.13 21.85
C SER A 22 -41.92 -3.78 23.32
N SER A 23 -41.46 -2.58 23.68
CA SER A 23 -41.97 -1.64 24.69
C SER A 23 -41.99 -2.03 26.19
N LYS A 24 -41.16 -1.34 26.99
CA LYS A 24 -41.61 -0.29 27.94
C LYS A 24 -40.44 0.43 28.62
N ASP A 25 -40.68 1.71 28.87
CA ASP A 25 -39.79 2.77 29.34
C ASP A 25 -39.02 2.46 30.63
N SER A 26 -37.78 2.96 30.70
CA SER A 26 -37.15 3.43 31.94
C SER A 26 -35.97 4.36 31.59
N ASP A 27 -35.96 5.53 32.23
CA ASP A 27 -34.93 6.58 32.16
C ASP A 27 -33.50 6.03 32.17
N SER A 28 -32.68 6.52 31.24
CA SER A 28 -31.22 6.46 31.37
C SER A 28 -30.57 7.68 30.74
N ASP A 29 -29.62 8.23 31.50
CA ASP A 29 -28.72 9.31 31.14
C ASP A 29 -28.19 9.18 29.72
N LYS A 30 -28.36 10.24 28.91
CA LYS A 30 -27.83 10.32 27.55
C LYS A 30 -26.31 10.12 27.56
N PRO A 31 -25.77 9.06 26.94
CA PRO A 31 -24.41 9.09 26.45
C PRO A 31 -24.39 10.08 25.28
N ASN A 32 -23.36 10.93 25.26
CA ASN A 32 -23.09 11.82 24.16
C ASN A 32 -22.75 10.95 22.93
N ASP A 33 -23.71 10.74 22.03
CA ASP A 33 -23.50 10.15 20.71
C ASP A 33 -22.61 11.10 19.90
N ASN A 34 -21.31 11.08 20.19
CA ASN A 34 -20.33 11.28 19.14
C ASN A 34 -20.49 10.09 18.20
N ASN A 35 -21.41 10.22 17.24
CA ASN A 35 -21.27 9.56 15.95
C ASN A 35 -19.98 10.13 15.33
N THR A 36 -18.84 9.65 15.83
CA THR A 36 -17.69 9.41 14.97
C THR A 36 -18.25 8.48 13.92
N SER A 37 -18.62 9.01 12.77
CA SER A 37 -18.90 8.19 11.61
C SER A 37 -17.69 7.28 11.46
N ASP A 38 -17.85 6.00 11.78
CA ASP A 38 -16.98 4.91 11.32
C ASP A 38 -17.06 4.91 9.79
N ASN A 39 -16.43 5.90 9.16
CA ASN A 39 -16.02 5.81 7.78
C ASN A 39 -14.79 4.90 7.77
N THR A 40 -15.01 3.64 8.14
CA THR A 40 -14.18 2.53 7.74
C THR A 40 -14.29 2.45 6.22
N LYS A 41 -13.60 3.35 5.50
CA LYS A 41 -13.60 3.43 4.04
C LYS A 41 -13.19 2.07 3.50
N GLN A 42 -14.19 1.29 3.09
CA GLN A 42 -14.06 -0.12 2.74
C GLN A 42 -12.92 -0.29 1.74
N GLU A 43 -12.11 -1.33 1.92
CA GLU A 43 -11.11 -1.70 0.92
C GLU A 43 -11.83 -1.85 -0.42
N ARG A 44 -11.41 -1.06 -1.42
CA ARG A 44 -12.02 -1.16 -2.74
C ARG A 44 -11.76 -2.54 -3.32
N PRO A 45 -12.66 -3.09 -4.15
CA PRO A 45 -12.40 -4.32 -4.87
C PRO A 45 -11.06 -4.24 -5.60
N PHE A 46 -10.31 -5.35 -5.58
CA PHE A 46 -9.05 -5.45 -6.29
C PHE A 46 -9.23 -5.01 -7.75
N THR A 47 -8.41 -4.08 -8.20
CA THR A 47 -8.45 -3.55 -9.57
C THR A 47 -7.04 -3.39 -10.09
N GLU A 48 -6.80 -3.91 -11.28
CA GLU A 48 -5.55 -3.74 -12.00
C GLU A 48 -5.52 -2.34 -12.65
N SER A 49 -4.41 -1.62 -12.47
CA SER A 49 -4.12 -0.43 -13.28
C SER A 49 -3.89 -0.85 -14.73
N ASN A 50 -4.22 0.03 -15.68
CA ASN A 50 -3.89 -0.21 -17.08
C ASN A 50 -2.52 0.40 -17.47
N GLY A 51 -1.78 0.90 -16.49
CA GLY A 51 -0.46 1.50 -16.67
C GLY A 51 0.65 0.47 -16.90
N LEU A 52 1.91 0.90 -16.91
CA LEU A 52 3.05 -0.01 -17.06
C LEU A 52 3.05 -1.11 -15.98
N ILE A 53 2.75 -0.71 -14.74
CA ILE A 53 2.55 -1.61 -13.59
C ILE A 53 1.06 -1.67 -13.27
N LYS A 54 0.50 -2.88 -13.26
CA LYS A 54 -0.91 -3.16 -12.95
C LYS A 54 -1.18 -3.13 -11.45
N TYR A 55 -0.33 -3.82 -10.71
CA TYR A 55 -0.36 -3.97 -9.26
C TYR A 55 1.00 -4.53 -8.81
N PHE A 56 1.20 -4.67 -7.51
CA PHE A 56 2.34 -5.39 -6.96
C PHE A 56 1.90 -6.36 -5.88
N THR A 57 2.74 -7.34 -5.60
CA THR A 57 2.53 -8.27 -4.51
C THR A 57 3.59 -8.11 -3.44
N ILE A 58 3.22 -8.36 -2.20
CA ILE A 58 4.13 -8.47 -1.07
C ILE A 58 3.65 -9.65 -0.23
N ASN A 59 4.52 -10.64 0.04
CA ASN A 59 4.14 -11.88 0.72
C ASN A 59 2.89 -12.55 0.09
N ASP A 60 2.83 -12.55 -1.24
CA ASP A 60 1.69 -13.04 -2.05
C ASP A 60 0.37 -12.25 -1.92
N GLU A 61 0.30 -11.26 -1.03
CA GLU A 61 -0.83 -10.32 -0.94
C GLU A 61 -0.80 -9.35 -2.12
N LYS A 62 -1.94 -9.22 -2.82
CA LYS A 62 -2.07 -8.32 -3.96
C LYS A 62 -2.40 -6.91 -3.51
N ILE A 63 -1.61 -5.95 -3.96
CA ILE A 63 -1.74 -4.54 -3.62
C ILE A 63 -2.01 -3.75 -4.90
N CYS A 64 -3.21 -3.20 -4.99
CA CYS A 64 -3.54 -2.28 -6.08
C CYS A 64 -2.81 -0.96 -5.89
N LEU A 65 -2.70 -0.15 -6.94
CA LEU A 65 -2.23 1.23 -6.80
C LEU A 65 -3.26 2.02 -5.94
N PRO A 66 -2.95 2.39 -4.69
CA PRO A 66 -3.93 3.02 -3.79
C PRO A 66 -4.34 4.41 -4.29
N GLU A 67 -5.60 4.80 -4.11
CA GLU A 67 -6.06 6.15 -4.43
C GLU A 67 -5.93 7.11 -3.24
N THR A 68 -6.07 6.59 -2.02
CA THR A 68 -5.98 7.35 -0.77
C THR A 68 -4.94 6.75 0.18
N VAL A 69 -4.44 7.56 1.12
CA VAL A 69 -3.47 7.06 2.12
C VAL A 69 -4.10 5.97 2.98
N GLY A 70 -5.35 6.13 3.42
CA GLY A 70 -6.05 5.16 4.24
C GLY A 70 -6.25 3.81 3.51
N GLU A 71 -6.50 3.85 2.20
CA GLU A 71 -6.54 2.63 1.40
C GLU A 71 -5.18 1.94 1.34
N TYR A 72 -4.09 2.70 1.17
CA TYR A 72 -2.75 2.13 1.17
C TYR A 72 -2.42 1.47 2.53
N VAL A 73 -2.76 2.14 3.63
CA VAL A 73 -2.58 1.60 4.99
C VAL A 73 -3.29 0.26 5.13
N LYS A 74 -4.54 0.12 4.68
CA LYS A 74 -5.28 -1.14 4.74
C LYS A 74 -4.61 -2.29 3.99
N TYR A 75 -3.96 -2.01 2.86
CA TYR A 75 -3.16 -3.01 2.16
C TYR A 75 -1.93 -3.39 2.98
N LEU A 76 -1.24 -2.42 3.57
CA LEU A 76 -0.02 -2.64 4.35
C LEU A 76 -0.30 -3.33 5.71
N GLU A 77 -1.48 -3.14 6.30
CA GLU A 77 -1.94 -3.84 7.51
C GLU A 77 -2.17 -5.35 7.30
N LYS A 78 -2.25 -5.82 6.04
CA LYS A 78 -2.25 -7.26 5.74
C LYS A 78 -0.84 -7.86 5.75
N ILE A 79 0.17 -7.00 5.62
CA ILE A 79 1.58 -7.38 5.52
C ILE A 79 2.26 -7.32 6.89
N GLY A 80 1.89 -6.33 7.70
CA GLY A 80 2.45 -6.09 9.02
C GLY A 80 1.38 -5.94 10.10
N THR A 81 1.81 -5.97 11.36
CA THR A 81 0.93 -5.91 12.54
C THR A 81 0.43 -4.51 12.86
N LYS A 82 1.13 -3.48 12.36
CA LYS A 82 0.82 -2.07 12.61
C LYS A 82 1.38 -1.18 11.49
N VAL A 83 0.68 -0.09 11.19
CA VAL A 83 1.16 0.96 10.29
C VAL A 83 1.07 2.33 10.97
N GLU A 84 2.15 3.10 10.91
CA GLU A 84 2.23 4.47 11.43
C GLU A 84 2.69 5.44 10.34
N LEU A 85 2.21 6.67 10.39
CA LEU A 85 2.81 7.78 9.66
C LEU A 85 4.08 8.20 10.42
N GLY A 86 5.24 7.78 9.93
CA GLY A 86 6.39 7.63 10.82
C GLY A 86 7.14 8.91 11.19
N ASP A 87 6.87 10.06 10.56
CA ASP A 87 7.31 11.38 11.07
C ASP A 87 6.49 11.83 12.29
N THR A 88 5.30 11.26 12.48
CA THR A 88 4.40 11.58 13.60
C THR A 88 4.38 10.49 14.69
N GLY A 89 4.71 9.25 14.34
CA GLY A 89 4.53 8.08 15.21
C GLY A 89 3.06 7.76 15.52
N LYS A 90 2.12 8.28 14.72
CA LYS A 90 0.67 8.10 14.88
C LYS A 90 0.08 7.31 13.72
N SER A 91 -1.13 6.78 13.89
CA SER A 91 -1.92 6.30 12.75
C SER A 91 -2.29 7.47 11.81
N VAL A 92 -2.68 7.15 10.58
CA VAL A 92 -3.07 8.16 9.58
C VAL A 92 -4.36 8.91 9.92
N ASP A 93 -5.18 8.35 10.81
CA ASP A 93 -6.41 8.97 11.32
C ASP A 93 -6.14 9.92 12.49
N GLU A 94 -5.09 9.65 13.28
CA GLU A 94 -4.70 10.43 14.46
C GLU A 94 -3.63 11.50 14.17
N ALA A 95 -3.00 11.43 12.99
CA ALA A 95 -2.04 12.40 12.52
C ALA A 95 -2.66 13.81 12.38
N PRO A 96 -1.86 14.89 12.48
CA PRO A 96 -2.34 16.24 12.21
C PRO A 96 -3.01 16.32 10.83
N LYS A 97 -4.23 16.86 10.81
CA LYS A 97 -4.97 17.04 9.56
C LYS A 97 -4.20 17.94 8.59
N VAL A 98 -4.37 17.68 7.29
CA VAL A 98 -3.72 18.40 6.20
C VAL A 98 -4.61 19.57 5.78
N ASP A 99 -4.05 20.78 5.70
CA ASP A 99 -4.77 21.97 5.26
C ASP A 99 -5.23 21.86 3.79
N ALA A 100 -6.20 22.67 3.39
CA ALA A 100 -6.74 22.69 2.03
C ALA A 100 -5.62 22.92 0.99
N GLY A 101 -5.59 22.10 -0.06
CA GLY A 101 -4.51 22.14 -1.06
C GLY A 101 -3.14 21.69 -0.56
N GLY A 102 -3.00 21.31 0.72
CA GLY A 102 -1.75 20.89 1.33
C GLY A 102 -1.21 19.61 0.68
N ILE A 103 0.11 19.52 0.55
CA ILE A 103 0.82 18.35 0.05
C ILE A 103 1.67 17.83 1.21
N SER A 104 1.83 16.51 1.29
CA SER A 104 2.78 15.89 2.21
C SER A 104 4.16 16.53 2.06
N SER A 105 4.94 16.52 3.13
CA SER A 105 6.36 16.87 3.05
C SER A 105 7.06 16.00 2.00
N MET A 106 8.24 16.42 1.53
CA MET A 106 9.01 15.68 0.51
C MET A 106 9.37 14.23 0.92
N VAL A 107 9.20 13.89 2.21
CA VAL A 107 9.81 12.74 2.89
C VAL A 107 8.78 12.09 3.85
N ALA A 108 7.53 11.94 3.42
CA ALA A 108 6.53 11.20 4.21
C ALA A 108 6.65 9.69 3.98
N TYR A 109 6.52 8.91 5.06
CA TYR A 109 6.60 7.45 5.00
C TYR A 109 5.56 6.80 5.89
N LEU A 110 5.07 5.64 5.44
CA LEU A 110 4.33 4.69 6.26
C LEU A 110 5.34 3.69 6.83
N LYS A 111 5.48 3.65 8.15
CA LYS A 111 6.26 2.66 8.87
C LYS A 111 5.39 1.44 9.14
N VAL A 112 5.73 0.31 8.55
CA VAL A 112 5.00 -0.96 8.67
C VAL A 112 5.80 -1.90 9.53
N TYR A 113 5.23 -2.34 10.65
CA TYR A 113 5.85 -3.28 11.58
C TYR A 113 5.60 -4.70 11.08
N LEU A 114 6.65 -5.38 10.62
CA LEU A 114 6.56 -6.71 10.02
C LEU A 114 6.49 -7.80 11.09
N ASP A 115 7.31 -7.67 12.14
CA ASP A 115 7.37 -8.53 13.33
C ASP A 115 7.82 -7.69 14.56
N ASP A 116 7.92 -8.28 15.76
CA ASP A 116 8.19 -7.58 17.04
C ASP A 116 9.48 -6.74 17.07
N SER A 117 10.39 -6.88 16.09
CA SER A 117 11.64 -6.11 16.00
C SER A 117 11.95 -5.56 14.61
N ASP A 118 11.12 -5.87 13.60
CA ASP A 118 11.40 -5.54 12.20
C ASP A 118 10.33 -4.59 11.66
N TRP A 119 10.76 -3.53 10.97
CA TRP A 119 9.87 -2.61 10.28
C TRP A 119 10.40 -2.25 8.89
N GLN A 120 9.50 -1.84 8.01
CA GLN A 120 9.83 -1.30 6.71
C GLN A 120 9.18 0.07 6.50
N TRP A 121 9.91 0.96 5.86
CA TRP A 121 9.40 2.24 5.40
C TRP A 121 8.86 2.14 3.98
N PHE A 122 7.63 2.60 3.78
CA PHE A 122 7.01 2.75 2.49
C PHE A 122 6.87 4.24 2.19
N GLY A 123 7.59 4.71 1.17
CA GLY A 123 7.54 6.11 0.77
C GLY A 123 6.18 6.45 0.19
N ILE A 124 5.63 7.58 0.62
CA ILE A 124 4.34 8.07 0.14
C ILE A 124 4.39 9.57 -0.08
N ARG A 125 3.75 10.04 -1.14
CA ARG A 125 3.36 11.44 -1.28
C ARG A 125 1.87 11.52 -1.45
N TYR A 126 1.25 12.45 -0.75
CA TYR A 126 -0.19 12.64 -0.78
C TYR A 126 -0.55 14.13 -0.82
N LYS A 127 -1.74 14.42 -1.31
CA LYS A 127 -2.28 15.77 -1.41
C LYS A 127 -3.69 15.79 -0.85
N ASN A 128 -3.98 16.82 -0.08
CA ASN A 128 -5.35 17.25 0.13
C ASN A 128 -5.82 18.03 -1.11
N ASP A 129 -6.59 17.36 -1.96
CA ASP A 129 -7.14 17.93 -3.19
C ASP A 129 -8.51 18.60 -2.98
N THR A 130 -8.90 18.84 -1.72
CA THR A 130 -10.13 19.53 -1.34
C THR A 130 -9.88 20.98 -0.91
N ASP A 131 -10.97 21.72 -0.74
CA ASP A 131 -11.01 23.10 -0.26
C ASP A 131 -11.06 23.22 1.28
N LYS A 132 -11.01 22.09 2.00
CA LYS A 132 -11.14 22.03 3.46
C LYS A 132 -10.03 21.19 4.07
N LYS A 133 -9.82 21.37 5.37
CA LYS A 133 -8.87 20.55 6.14
C LYS A 133 -9.40 19.11 6.28
N GLN A 134 -8.58 18.09 6.02
CA GLN A 134 -8.98 16.67 6.10
C GLN A 134 -7.92 15.78 6.76
N SER A 135 -8.28 14.54 7.11
CA SER A 135 -7.32 13.58 7.68
C SER A 135 -6.25 13.20 6.67
N VAL A 136 -5.11 12.68 7.14
CA VAL A 136 -4.11 12.12 6.24
C VAL A 136 -4.69 10.91 5.49
N ALA A 137 -5.47 10.06 6.17
CA ALA A 137 -6.14 8.91 5.56
C ALA A 137 -6.99 9.26 4.33
N ASP A 138 -7.60 10.45 4.33
CA ASP A 138 -8.45 10.94 3.24
C ASP A 138 -7.68 11.59 2.09
N CYS A 139 -6.39 11.86 2.26
CA CYS A 139 -5.59 12.52 1.24
C CYS A 139 -5.34 11.58 0.05
N LYS A 140 -5.39 12.17 -1.16
CA LYS A 140 -5.12 11.48 -2.41
C LYS A 140 -3.65 11.13 -2.51
N VAL A 141 -3.33 9.89 -2.86
CA VAL A 141 -1.96 9.46 -3.15
C VAL A 141 -1.52 10.08 -4.48
N THR A 142 -0.30 10.61 -4.49
CA THR A 142 0.34 11.23 -5.66
C THR A 142 1.63 10.52 -6.04
N GLN A 143 2.26 9.82 -5.11
CA GLN A 143 3.39 8.93 -5.38
C GLN A 143 3.45 7.84 -4.31
N ILE A 144 3.82 6.63 -4.71
CA ILE A 144 4.33 5.60 -3.80
C ILE A 144 5.78 5.27 -4.18
N THR A 145 6.60 4.96 -3.19
CA THR A 145 8.00 4.59 -3.39
C THR A 145 8.30 3.36 -2.54
N LEU A 146 8.77 2.30 -3.19
CA LEU A 146 9.18 1.07 -2.54
C LEU A 146 10.69 0.92 -2.71
N ASP A 147 11.36 0.78 -1.57
CA ASP A 147 12.81 0.61 -1.49
C ASP A 147 13.12 -0.81 -1.00
N TYR A 148 14.08 -1.43 -1.67
CA TYR A 148 14.75 -2.65 -1.24
C TYR A 148 16.22 -2.54 -1.62
N ASP A 149 16.98 -1.82 -0.80
CA ASP A 149 18.39 -1.56 -1.05
C ASP A 149 19.25 -2.41 -0.13
N THR A 150 19.64 -3.60 -0.59
CA THR A 150 20.56 -4.50 0.15
C THR A 150 22.02 -4.08 0.10
N ILE A 151 22.34 -2.94 -0.51
CA ILE A 151 23.71 -2.49 -0.82
C ILE A 151 24.12 -1.34 0.08
N THR A 152 23.25 -0.35 0.27
CA THR A 152 23.43 0.69 1.32
C THR A 152 23.41 0.03 2.69
N GLU A 153 24.04 0.61 3.72
CA GLU A 153 24.01 0.11 5.12
C GLU A 153 22.79 0.64 5.91
N GLU A 154 21.84 1.30 5.23
CA GLU A 154 20.70 1.94 5.89
C GLU A 154 19.62 0.91 6.24
N GLU A 155 19.51 0.57 7.54
CA GLU A 155 18.56 -0.41 8.09
C GLU A 155 17.10 -0.22 7.63
N ASN A 156 16.73 1.01 7.26
CA ASN A 156 15.38 1.42 6.90
C ASN A 156 14.91 0.93 5.50
N HIS A 157 15.80 0.41 4.65
CA HIS A 157 15.50 0.09 3.25
C HIS A 157 15.56 -1.42 2.91
N TYR A 158 15.64 -2.33 3.89
CA TYR A 158 15.90 -3.76 3.65
C TYR A 158 14.71 -4.73 3.78
N GLY A 159 13.52 -4.24 4.07
CA GLY A 159 12.55 -5.04 4.83
C GLY A 159 11.82 -6.12 4.07
N ILE A 160 11.59 -6.01 2.75
CA ILE A 160 10.67 -6.96 2.07
C ILE A 160 11.13 -7.43 0.69
N LYS A 161 11.87 -8.55 0.69
CA LYS A 161 12.37 -9.26 -0.50
C LYS A 161 11.29 -9.89 -1.39
N THR A 162 10.06 -10.01 -0.89
CA THR A 162 8.94 -10.68 -1.57
C THR A 162 8.17 -9.74 -2.48
N THR A 163 8.62 -8.48 -2.60
CA THR A 163 7.98 -7.50 -3.47
C THR A 163 8.15 -7.88 -4.94
N VAL A 164 7.04 -8.03 -5.67
CA VAL A 164 7.03 -8.28 -7.12
C VAL A 164 6.06 -7.32 -7.80
N PHE A 165 6.54 -6.60 -8.81
CA PHE A 165 5.71 -5.73 -9.63
C PHE A 165 5.19 -6.50 -10.84
N ILE A 166 3.88 -6.43 -11.08
CA ILE A 166 3.23 -7.09 -12.20
C ILE A 166 2.97 -6.07 -13.29
N THR A 167 3.62 -6.25 -14.44
CA THR A 167 3.47 -5.34 -15.59
C THR A 167 2.17 -5.60 -16.36
N LYS A 168 1.79 -4.68 -17.24
CA LYS A 168 0.64 -4.85 -18.14
C LYS A 168 0.67 -6.12 -19.01
N ASP A 169 1.86 -6.63 -19.30
CA ASP A 169 2.08 -7.81 -20.15
C ASP A 169 2.28 -9.09 -19.30
N ASP A 170 1.82 -9.09 -18.03
CA ASP A 170 1.95 -10.17 -17.05
C ASP A 170 3.41 -10.58 -16.74
N GLN A 171 4.39 -9.77 -17.13
CA GLN A 171 5.78 -9.95 -16.74
C GLN A 171 5.97 -9.51 -15.28
N GLU A 172 6.63 -10.39 -14.51
CA GLU A 172 7.03 -10.14 -13.13
C GLU A 172 8.37 -9.42 -13.05
N ILE A 173 8.44 -8.38 -12.22
CA ILE A 173 9.69 -7.67 -11.88
C ILE A 173 9.89 -7.80 -10.37
N PRO A 174 10.69 -8.79 -9.91
CA PRO A 174 10.93 -8.97 -8.49
C PRO A 174 11.94 -7.93 -7.99
N MET A 175 11.67 -7.32 -6.85
CA MET A 175 12.58 -6.40 -6.18
C MET A 175 13.23 -7.12 -4.99
N ASN A 176 14.17 -8.01 -5.31
CA ASN A 176 14.72 -9.00 -4.38
C ASN A 176 16.26 -8.99 -4.31
N GLY A 177 16.89 -7.89 -4.75
CA GLY A 177 18.35 -7.73 -4.77
C GLY A 177 19.06 -8.51 -5.88
N LYS A 178 18.32 -9.12 -6.81
CA LYS A 178 18.88 -9.87 -7.96
C LYS A 178 18.46 -9.33 -9.32
N THR A 179 17.35 -8.61 -9.40
CA THR A 179 16.92 -7.97 -10.65
C THR A 179 17.91 -6.88 -11.04
N THR A 180 18.40 -6.92 -12.26
CA THR A 180 19.38 -5.97 -12.80
C THR A 180 18.79 -5.08 -13.88
N SER A 181 19.48 -3.99 -14.21
CA SER A 181 19.19 -3.14 -15.36
C SER A 181 19.11 -3.91 -16.69
N SER A 182 19.92 -4.96 -16.85
CA SER A 182 19.84 -5.86 -18.02
C SER A 182 18.54 -6.66 -18.05
N ASN A 183 18.03 -7.07 -16.88
CA ASN A 183 16.72 -7.70 -16.78
C ASN A 183 15.61 -6.72 -17.14
N LEU A 184 15.64 -5.50 -16.61
CA LEU A 184 14.67 -4.44 -16.92
C LEU A 184 14.62 -4.16 -18.43
N LEU A 185 15.77 -3.95 -19.06
CA LEU A 185 15.85 -3.72 -20.51
C LEU A 185 15.22 -4.85 -21.32
N LYS A 186 15.41 -6.11 -20.88
CA LYS A 186 14.83 -7.29 -21.55
C LYS A 186 13.32 -7.39 -21.34
N TRP A 187 12.83 -7.04 -20.14
CA TRP A 187 11.45 -7.28 -19.71
C TRP A 187 10.49 -6.15 -20.09
N ILE A 188 10.93 -4.90 -19.94
CA ILE A 188 10.09 -3.72 -20.14
C ILE A 188 10.64 -2.75 -21.19
N GLY A 189 11.73 -3.13 -21.86
CA GLY A 189 12.32 -2.36 -22.95
C GLY A 189 13.16 -1.17 -22.47
N SER A 190 13.48 -0.29 -23.42
CA SER A 190 14.24 0.93 -23.11
C SER A 190 13.34 2.01 -22.52
N PRO A 191 13.82 2.76 -21.52
CA PRO A 191 13.07 3.87 -20.91
C PRO A 191 13.12 5.09 -21.83
N GLN A 192 12.19 6.01 -21.61
CA GLN A 192 12.17 7.31 -22.27
C GLN A 192 13.40 8.14 -21.89
N GLN A 193 13.86 8.01 -20.64
CA GLN A 193 15.08 8.63 -20.15
C GLN A 193 15.81 7.65 -19.22
N ASN A 194 17.13 7.58 -19.35
CA ASN A 194 18.00 6.91 -18.39
C ASN A 194 19.16 7.84 -18.04
N THR A 195 19.33 8.16 -16.76
CA THR A 195 20.45 8.95 -16.27
C THR A 195 21.02 8.25 -15.04
N ASP A 196 22.27 7.83 -15.10
CA ASP A 196 22.99 7.19 -13.99
C ASP A 196 22.22 6.04 -13.32
N GLY A 197 21.49 5.25 -14.11
CA GLY A 197 20.73 4.12 -13.59
C GLY A 197 19.34 4.47 -13.07
N HIS A 198 18.86 5.70 -13.26
CA HIS A 198 17.46 6.09 -13.07
C HIS A 198 16.68 5.92 -14.37
N TRP A 199 15.83 4.90 -14.44
CA TRP A 199 15.07 4.53 -15.64
C TRP A 199 13.66 5.11 -15.54
N HIS A 200 13.39 6.13 -16.35
CA HIS A 200 12.10 6.82 -16.35
C HIS A 200 11.19 6.32 -17.46
N TYR A 201 10.00 5.87 -17.06
CA TYR A 201 8.90 5.54 -17.96
C TYR A 201 7.71 6.44 -17.71
N THR A 202 6.94 6.69 -18.76
CA THR A 202 5.62 7.32 -18.68
C THR A 202 4.64 6.51 -19.51
N ASP A 203 3.49 6.19 -18.95
CA ASP A 203 2.44 5.49 -19.69
C ASP A 203 1.40 6.45 -20.28
N TYR A 204 0.45 5.90 -21.02
CA TYR A 204 -0.61 6.66 -21.68
C TYR A 204 -1.65 7.22 -20.70
N GLN A 205 -1.73 6.70 -19.48
CA GLN A 205 -2.61 7.22 -18.42
C GLN A 205 -1.96 8.38 -17.66
N GLY A 206 -0.68 8.67 -17.93
CA GLY A 206 0.08 9.75 -17.30
C GLY A 206 0.78 9.34 -16.01
N TYR A 207 0.80 8.05 -15.65
CA TYR A 207 1.68 7.58 -14.58
C TYR A 207 3.14 7.68 -15.02
N LYS A 208 4.01 8.01 -14.06
CA LYS A 208 5.46 7.99 -14.25
C LYS A 208 6.06 6.95 -13.34
N TYR A 209 7.02 6.21 -13.86
CA TYR A 209 7.72 5.15 -13.16
C TYR A 209 9.21 5.46 -13.16
N GLU A 210 9.86 5.33 -12.02
CA GLU A 210 11.30 5.44 -11.90
C GLU A 210 11.84 4.17 -11.27
N PHE A 211 12.54 3.35 -12.06
CA PHE A 211 13.30 2.20 -11.57
C PHE A 211 14.73 2.63 -11.33
N VAL A 212 15.24 2.49 -10.10
CA VAL A 212 16.59 2.92 -9.73
C VAL A 212 17.53 1.71 -9.66
N THR A 213 18.63 1.83 -10.40
CA THR A 213 19.70 0.85 -10.55
C THR A 213 21.08 1.49 -10.45
N GLU A 214 21.18 2.67 -9.81
CA GLU A 214 22.38 3.52 -9.75
C GLU A 214 23.63 2.84 -9.16
N ASN A 215 23.45 1.77 -8.38
CA ASN A 215 24.58 1.05 -7.78
C ASN A 215 25.52 0.41 -8.82
N GLN A 216 26.76 0.15 -8.40
CA GLN A 216 27.81 -0.44 -9.24
C GLN A 216 27.44 -1.79 -9.89
N LYS A 217 26.49 -2.52 -9.30
CA LYS A 217 26.03 -3.82 -9.81
C LYS A 217 24.81 -3.70 -10.74
N GLY A 218 24.26 -2.50 -10.91
CA GLY A 218 23.05 -2.26 -11.70
C GLY A 218 21.81 -2.95 -11.14
N ILE A 219 21.76 -3.24 -9.84
CA ILE A 219 20.66 -3.95 -9.18
C ILE A 219 19.48 -3.00 -8.95
N LEU A 220 18.25 -3.44 -9.15
CA LEU A 220 17.05 -2.68 -8.81
C LEU A 220 16.92 -2.54 -7.29
N THR A 221 16.98 -1.30 -6.80
CA THR A 221 16.88 -0.98 -5.36
C THR A 221 15.69 -0.11 -5.01
N ARG A 222 15.07 0.57 -5.98
CA ARG A 222 13.87 1.39 -5.76
C ARG A 222 12.96 1.37 -6.97
N LEU A 223 11.65 1.38 -6.72
CA LEU A 223 10.64 1.78 -7.69
C LEU A 223 9.79 2.92 -7.10
N ALA A 224 9.73 4.05 -7.80
CA ALA A 224 8.75 5.10 -7.55
C ALA A 224 7.66 5.08 -8.63
N ILE A 225 6.39 5.15 -8.20
CA ILE A 225 5.22 5.28 -9.08
C ILE A 225 4.55 6.61 -8.76
N THR A 226 4.66 7.57 -9.68
CA THR A 226 4.02 8.88 -9.59
C THR A 226 2.72 8.87 -10.37
N TYR A 227 1.66 9.34 -9.73
CA TYR A 227 0.30 9.33 -10.27
C TYR A 227 0.11 10.52 -11.22
N PRO A 228 -0.82 10.39 -12.20
CA PRO A 228 -1.17 11.51 -13.05
C PRO A 228 -1.68 12.69 -12.23
N THR A 229 -1.24 13.88 -12.62
CA THR A 229 -1.77 15.15 -12.11
C THR A 229 -3.03 15.47 -12.90
N ASN A 230 -4.19 15.20 -12.30
CA ASN A 230 -5.47 15.70 -12.82
C ASN A 230 -5.63 17.18 -12.46
#